data_AF-A0A1M5BJW3-F1
#
_entry.id   AF-A0A1M5BJW3-F1
#
_cell.length_a   1.000
_cell.length_b   1.000
_cell.length_c   1.000
_cell.angle_alpha   90.00
_cell.angle_beta   90.00
_cell.angle_gamma   90.00
#
_symmetry.space_group_name_H-M   'P 1'
#
loop_
_entity.id
_entity.type
_entity.pdbx_description
1 polymer ?
#
loop_
_entity_poly.entity_id
_entity_poly.type
_entity_poly.pdbx_seq_one_letter_code
_entity_poly.pdbx_strand_id
1 'polypeptide(L)'
;MGKLFRRADTEKREVKDVERTWFGRMVKNVHNNKGFTLVELLVVVAIIAILAAVLVPRLLGYTDRARQARAMSDLGTMKTVIETYTADEGQGVYPSKDNTTDNYVGKVLKDGGINWTGGTDGIKDPWGHPYYYDLVKDSNGNVTGYIIISPGKDGQPNNSDDVYTTDSVQPTVGQPATTIDQTSAAASAQ
;
A
#
# COMPACT_ATOMS: atom_id res chain seq x y z
N MET A 1 15.47 93.91 58.47
CA MET A 1 14.89 92.55 58.38
C MET A 1 14.92 92.12 56.93
N GLY A 2 15.92 91.30 56.57
CA GLY A 2 16.17 90.90 55.19
C GLY A 2 15.11 89.94 54.65
N LYS A 3 14.57 90.25 53.47
CA LYS A 3 13.88 89.28 52.63
C LYS A 3 14.86 88.84 51.54
N LEU A 4 15.36 87.62 51.68
CA LEU A 4 16.16 86.94 50.68
C LEU A 4 15.44 85.64 50.32
N PHE A 5 15.16 85.51 49.02
CA PHE A 5 15.34 84.30 48.23
C PHE A 5 14.44 83.07 48.47
N ARG A 6 14.09 82.26 47.47
CA ARG A 6 14.20 82.29 45.99
C ARG A 6 13.55 80.98 45.50
N ARG A 7 12.92 81.04 44.32
CA ARG A 7 12.80 79.99 43.29
C ARG A 7 12.68 78.52 43.73
N ALA A 8 11.52 77.95 43.43
CA ALA A 8 11.39 76.64 42.79
C ALA A 8 10.19 76.71 41.84
N ASP A 9 10.14 75.82 40.84
CA ASP A 9 8.94 75.48 40.03
C ASP A 9 8.80 76.06 38.60
N THR A 10 9.88 76.15 37.83
CA THR A 10 9.78 76.35 36.36
C THR A 10 10.16 75.15 35.50
N GLU A 11 10.29 73.93 36.04
CA GLU A 11 10.83 72.80 35.27
C GLU A 11 9.81 71.72 34.86
N LYS A 12 8.56 71.80 35.32
CA LYS A 12 7.58 70.70 35.12
C LYS A 12 6.49 70.95 34.08
N ARG A 13 6.69 71.85 33.12
CA ARG A 13 5.65 72.17 32.12
C ARG A 13 5.99 71.87 30.66
N GLU A 14 7.25 71.62 30.29
CA GLU A 14 7.59 71.38 28.88
C GLU A 14 7.62 69.91 28.43
N VAL A 15 7.71 68.94 29.34
CA VAL A 15 8.00 67.55 28.93
C VAL A 15 6.74 66.76 28.52
N LYS A 16 5.52 67.29 28.73
CA LYS A 16 4.28 66.52 28.47
C LYS A 16 3.70 66.66 27.07
N ASP A 17 4.16 67.63 26.28
CA ASP A 17 3.52 67.97 24.99
C ASP A 17 4.29 67.46 23.75
N VAL A 18 5.54 67.04 23.91
CA VAL A 18 6.35 66.48 22.81
C VAL A 18 5.99 65.02 22.52
N GLU A 19 5.52 64.26 23.51
CA GLU A 19 5.17 62.83 23.30
C GLU A 19 3.87 62.61 22.52
N ARG A 20 3.03 63.64 22.33
CA ARG A 20 1.70 63.48 21.71
C ARG A 20 1.63 63.77 20.21
N THR A 21 2.69 64.29 19.59
CA THR A 21 2.57 64.88 18.23
C THR A 21 3.35 64.17 17.12
N TRP A 22 4.18 63.16 17.40
CA TRP A 22 5.08 62.58 16.38
C TRP A 22 4.68 61.24 15.75
N PHE A 23 3.77 60.44 16.33
CA PHE A 23 3.45 59.12 15.76
C PHE A 23 2.15 59.04 14.95
N GLY A 24 1.40 60.13 14.85
CA GLY A 24 0.04 60.13 14.30
C GLY A 24 -0.10 60.23 12.78
N ARG A 25 0.94 60.06 11.94
CA ARG A 25 0.80 60.45 10.51
C ARG A 25 1.37 59.57 9.40
N MET A 26 1.67 58.27 9.55
CA MET A 26 2.07 57.55 8.32
C MET A 26 1.92 56.04 8.28
N VAL A 27 0.70 55.51 8.40
CA VAL A 27 0.37 54.23 7.74
C VAL A 27 -1.07 54.28 7.21
N LYS A 28 -1.28 54.94 6.08
CA LYS A 28 -2.42 54.60 5.21
C LYS A 28 -1.99 53.40 4.38
N ASN A 29 -2.15 52.20 4.92
CA ASN A 29 -2.11 50.99 4.12
C ASN A 29 -3.35 51.03 3.20
N VAL A 30 -3.16 51.41 1.93
CA VAL A 30 -4.15 51.14 0.88
C VAL A 30 -4.08 49.64 0.62
N HIS A 31 -4.76 48.85 1.45
CA HIS A 31 -5.01 47.46 1.17
C HIS A 31 -5.97 47.42 -0.02
N ASN A 32 -5.41 47.30 -1.23
CA ASN A 32 -6.14 46.82 -2.40
C ASN A 32 -6.46 45.34 -2.16
N ASN A 33 -7.39 45.08 -1.24
CA ASN A 33 -7.98 43.77 -1.02
C ASN A 33 -8.91 43.48 -2.19
N LYS A 34 -8.32 43.16 -3.35
CA LYS A 34 -9.04 42.49 -4.43
C LYS A 34 -9.36 41.09 -3.91
N GLY A 35 -10.54 40.93 -3.31
CA GLY A 35 -11.07 39.62 -2.93
C GLY A 35 -11.31 38.77 -4.17
N PHE A 36 -11.11 37.46 -4.05
CA PHE A 36 -11.50 36.49 -5.08
C PHE A 36 -12.99 36.64 -5.39
N THR A 37 -13.33 36.60 -6.68
CA THR A 37 -14.73 36.55 -7.08
C THR A 37 -15.30 35.16 -6.84
N LEU A 38 -16.59 35.06 -6.47
CA LEU A 38 -17.28 33.77 -6.38
C LEU A 38 -17.23 33.00 -7.70
N VAL A 39 -17.24 33.73 -8.83
CA VAL A 39 -17.19 33.15 -10.18
C VAL A 39 -15.83 32.49 -10.45
N GLU A 40 -14.72 33.08 -10.00
CA GLU A 40 -13.39 32.46 -10.13
C GLU A 40 -13.33 31.12 -9.40
N LEU A 41 -13.83 31.08 -8.16
CA LEU A 41 -13.82 29.84 -7.39
C LEU A 41 -14.78 28.80 -7.99
N LEU A 42 -15.93 29.23 -8.52
CA LEU A 42 -16.91 28.35 -9.17
C LEU A 42 -16.32 27.66 -10.41
N VAL A 43 -15.64 28.42 -11.28
CA VAL A 43 -15.01 27.83 -12.48
C VAL A 43 -13.90 26.86 -12.10
N VAL A 44 -13.10 27.16 -11.07
CA VAL A 44 -12.01 26.27 -10.62
C VAL A 44 -12.56 24.94 -10.11
N VAL A 45 -13.56 24.96 -9.22
CA VAL A 45 -14.13 23.70 -8.70
C VAL A 45 -14.89 22.93 -9.78
N ALA A 46 -15.49 23.61 -10.76
CA ALA A 46 -16.12 22.98 -11.91
C ALA A 46 -15.09 22.22 -12.77
N ILE A 47 -13.94 22.83 -13.07
CA ILE A 47 -12.85 22.16 -13.81
C ILE A 47 -12.30 20.98 -13.01
N ILE A 48 -12.06 21.14 -11.70
CA ILE A 48 -11.59 20.04 -10.83
C ILE A 48 -12.60 18.89 -10.82
N ALA A 49 -13.91 19.16 -10.75
CA ALA A 49 -14.95 18.13 -10.79
C ALA A 49 -14.94 17.34 -12.11
N ILE A 50 -14.77 18.03 -13.25
CA ILE A 50 -14.67 17.39 -14.58
C ILE A 50 -13.42 16.49 -14.65
N LEU A 51 -12.26 17.01 -14.22
CA LEU A 51 -11.02 16.24 -14.21
C LEU A 51 -11.11 15.02 -13.28
N ALA A 52 -11.64 15.19 -12.08
CA ALA A 52 -11.83 14.10 -11.12
C ALA A 52 -12.78 13.02 -11.66
N ALA A 53 -13.89 13.40 -12.30
CA ALA A 53 -14.87 12.47 -12.87
C ALA A 53 -14.25 11.54 -13.93
N VAL A 54 -13.31 12.03 -14.74
CA VAL A 54 -12.64 11.21 -15.77
C VAL A 54 -11.44 10.44 -15.19
N LEU A 55 -10.73 11.01 -14.23
CA LEU A 55 -9.48 10.45 -13.71
C LEU A 55 -9.71 9.26 -12.75
N VAL A 56 -10.68 9.37 -11.84
CA VAL A 56 -10.95 8.37 -10.79
C VAL A 56 -11.23 6.96 -11.34
N PRO A 57 -12.17 6.76 -12.29
CA PRO A 57 -12.48 5.41 -12.78
C PRO A 57 -11.31 4.78 -13.56
N ARG A 58 -10.47 5.60 -14.21
CA ARG A 58 -9.30 5.10 -14.94
C ARG A 58 -8.24 4.54 -14.00
N LEU A 59 -7.99 5.19 -12.86
CA LEU A 59 -6.99 4.74 -11.88
C LEU A 59 -7.28 3.33 -11.34
N LEU A 60 -8.55 3.03 -11.07
CA LEU A 60 -8.98 1.74 -10.49
C LEU A 60 -8.68 0.54 -11.41
N GLY A 61 -8.84 0.70 -12.72
CA GLY A 61 -8.57 -0.38 -13.68
C GLY A 61 -7.08 -0.62 -13.98
N TYR A 62 -6.22 0.37 -13.71
CA TYR A 62 -4.77 0.20 -13.83
C TYR A 62 -4.16 -0.45 -12.59
N THR A 63 -4.67 -0.14 -11.40
CA THR A 63 -4.20 -0.75 -10.16
C THR A 63 -4.45 -2.25 -10.14
N ASP A 64 -5.61 -2.72 -10.61
CA ASP A 64 -5.94 -4.15 -10.59
C ASP A 64 -5.06 -4.96 -11.56
N ARG A 65 -4.78 -4.44 -12.77
CA ARG A 65 -3.84 -5.07 -13.71
C ARG A 65 -2.39 -5.08 -13.21
N ALA A 66 -1.96 -3.99 -12.56
CA ALA A 66 -0.63 -3.93 -11.95
C ALA A 66 -0.49 -4.92 -10.79
N ARG A 67 -1.55 -5.12 -10.00
CA ARG A 67 -1.62 -6.16 -8.96
C ARG A 67 -1.53 -7.55 -9.58
N GLN A 68 -2.33 -7.87 -10.59
CA GLN A 68 -2.25 -9.16 -11.28
C GLN A 68 -0.84 -9.43 -11.83
N ALA A 69 -0.22 -8.45 -12.49
CA ALA A 69 1.15 -8.58 -13.02
C ALA A 69 2.18 -8.83 -11.90
N ARG A 70 2.03 -8.18 -10.74
CA ARG A 70 2.88 -8.43 -9.58
C ARG A 70 2.69 -9.83 -9.04
N ALA A 71 1.44 -10.27 -8.86
CA ALA A 71 1.15 -11.63 -8.42
C ALA A 71 1.73 -12.68 -9.37
N MET A 72 1.63 -12.46 -10.69
CA MET A 72 2.26 -13.32 -11.70
C MET A 72 3.78 -13.37 -11.56
N SER A 73 4.43 -12.23 -11.31
CA SER A 73 5.88 -12.16 -11.09
C SER A 73 6.30 -12.91 -9.82
N ASP A 74 5.55 -12.75 -8.73
CA ASP A 74 5.81 -13.43 -7.46
C ASP A 74 5.67 -14.95 -7.66
N LEU A 75 4.59 -15.40 -8.30
CA LEU A 75 4.37 -16.81 -8.66
C LEU A 75 5.45 -17.36 -9.58
N GLY A 76 5.92 -16.60 -10.57
CA GLY A 76 7.00 -17.01 -11.46
C GLY A 76 8.32 -17.22 -10.73
N THR A 77 8.59 -16.39 -9.72
CA THR A 77 9.77 -16.52 -8.86
C THR A 77 9.65 -17.75 -7.97
N MET A 78 8.50 -17.97 -7.33
CA MET A 78 8.23 -19.18 -6.53
C MET A 78 8.33 -20.46 -7.37
N LYS A 79 7.75 -20.46 -8.56
CA LYS A 79 7.84 -21.54 -9.55
C LYS A 79 9.30 -21.87 -9.87
N THR A 80 10.11 -20.87 -10.18
CA THR A 80 11.53 -21.06 -10.51
C THR A 80 12.28 -21.74 -9.37
N VAL A 81 12.05 -21.31 -8.13
CA VAL A 81 12.69 -21.92 -6.94
C VAL A 81 12.25 -23.37 -6.75
N ILE A 82 10.96 -23.65 -6.88
CA ILE A 82 10.42 -25.01 -6.75
C ILE A 82 10.96 -25.93 -7.85
N GLU A 83 11.00 -25.46 -9.10
CA GLU A 83 11.53 -26.23 -10.23
C GLU A 83 13.03 -26.49 -10.09
N THR A 84 13.79 -25.51 -9.62
CA THR A 84 15.23 -25.67 -9.36
C THR A 84 15.46 -26.73 -8.28
N TYR A 85 14.71 -26.64 -7.18
CA TYR A 85 14.76 -27.66 -6.13
C TYR A 85 14.43 -29.06 -6.67
N THR A 86 13.35 -29.19 -7.44
CA THR A 86 12.93 -30.49 -7.99
C THR A 86 13.97 -31.08 -8.94
N ALA A 87 14.67 -30.25 -9.72
CA ALA A 87 15.72 -30.68 -10.63
C ALA A 87 17.01 -31.11 -9.90
N ASP A 88 17.43 -30.37 -8.88
CA ASP A 88 18.74 -30.55 -8.23
C ASP A 88 18.68 -31.46 -7.00
N GLU A 89 17.86 -31.11 -6.01
CA GLU A 89 17.82 -31.76 -4.69
C GLU A 89 16.69 -32.77 -4.57
N GLY A 90 15.53 -32.47 -5.16
CA GLY A 90 14.28 -33.21 -5.04
C GLY A 90 14.22 -34.48 -5.88
N GLN A 91 15.22 -34.76 -6.74
CA GLN A 91 15.28 -35.95 -7.61
C GLN A 91 13.99 -36.17 -8.43
N GLY A 92 13.39 -35.08 -8.93
CA GLY A 92 12.13 -35.12 -9.68
C GLY A 92 10.86 -35.14 -8.80
N VAL A 93 10.99 -35.05 -7.49
CA VAL A 93 9.86 -34.94 -6.55
C VAL A 93 9.62 -33.47 -6.18
N TYR A 94 8.35 -33.06 -6.21
CA TYR A 94 7.93 -31.72 -5.78
C TYR A 94 7.90 -31.63 -4.26
N PRO A 95 8.27 -30.47 -3.68
CA PRO A 95 8.32 -30.31 -2.23
C PRO A 95 6.92 -30.48 -1.62
N SER A 96 6.81 -31.27 -0.55
CA SER A 96 5.52 -31.50 0.10
C SER A 96 5.09 -30.31 0.96
N LYS A 97 3.77 -30.20 1.13
CA LYS A 97 3.13 -29.39 2.16
C LYS A 97 2.55 -30.37 3.17
N ASP A 98 3.31 -30.71 4.21
CA ASP A 98 2.78 -31.50 5.32
C ASP A 98 2.23 -30.57 6.40
N ASN A 99 0.98 -30.80 6.75
CA ASN A 99 0.21 -30.16 7.81
C ASN A 99 0.65 -30.57 9.22
N THR A 100 1.75 -31.33 9.36
CA THR A 100 2.21 -31.91 10.62
C THR A 100 3.64 -31.54 11.00
N THR A 101 4.00 -30.25 10.88
CA THR A 101 5.17 -29.57 11.50
C THR A 101 6.25 -29.12 10.51
N ASP A 102 6.43 -29.79 9.36
CA ASP A 102 7.45 -29.39 8.39
C ASP A 102 6.80 -28.92 7.08
N ASN A 103 6.56 -27.61 7.00
CA ASN A 103 6.21 -26.96 5.75
C ASN A 103 7.44 -26.98 4.81
N TYR A 104 7.70 -28.12 4.19
CA TYR A 104 8.93 -28.38 3.45
C TYR A 104 9.04 -27.48 2.22
N VAL A 105 7.94 -27.23 1.52
CA VAL A 105 7.88 -26.21 0.46
C VAL A 105 8.24 -24.81 0.98
N GLY A 106 7.85 -24.43 2.19
CA GLY A 106 8.28 -23.17 2.80
C GLY A 106 9.77 -23.09 3.10
N LYS A 107 10.39 -24.22 3.47
CA LYS A 107 11.85 -24.30 3.59
C LYS A 107 12.53 -24.10 2.23
N VAL A 108 12.09 -24.83 1.20
CA VAL A 108 12.63 -24.72 -0.16
C VAL A 108 12.55 -23.29 -0.68
N LEU A 109 11.39 -22.65 -0.52
CA LEU A 109 11.20 -21.25 -0.91
C LEU A 109 12.13 -20.31 -0.16
N LYS A 110 12.31 -20.53 1.15
CA LYS A 110 13.22 -19.73 1.98
C LYS A 110 14.68 -19.89 1.58
N ASP A 111 15.10 -21.10 1.24
CA ASP A 111 16.46 -21.39 0.74
C ASP A 111 16.70 -20.69 -0.61
N GLY A 112 15.65 -20.54 -1.43
CA GLY A 112 15.62 -19.69 -2.62
C GLY A 112 15.44 -18.19 -2.37
N GLY A 113 15.48 -17.73 -1.11
CA GLY A 113 15.36 -16.31 -0.75
C GLY A 113 13.93 -15.76 -0.63
N ILE A 114 12.91 -16.62 -0.70
CA ILE A 114 11.50 -16.25 -0.62
C ILE A 114 10.94 -16.64 0.77
N ASN A 115 10.61 -15.64 1.58
CA ASN A 115 9.98 -15.88 2.89
C ASN A 115 8.50 -16.24 2.74
N TRP A 116 8.19 -17.48 2.39
CA TRP A 116 6.83 -18.00 2.34
C TRP A 116 6.55 -18.92 3.53
N THR A 117 5.43 -18.68 4.21
CA THR A 117 5.02 -19.45 5.39
C THR A 117 3.75 -20.26 5.16
N GLY A 118 3.09 -20.10 4.00
CA GLY A 118 1.76 -20.66 3.73
C GLY A 118 0.64 -20.05 4.58
N GLY A 119 0.95 -18.98 5.32
CA GLY A 119 0.03 -18.29 6.23
C GLY A 119 0.27 -16.77 6.24
N THR A 120 -0.16 -16.11 7.31
CA THR A 120 -0.22 -14.64 7.39
C THR A 120 1.12 -13.92 7.53
N ASP A 121 2.19 -14.66 7.85
CA ASP A 121 3.47 -14.07 8.29
C ASP A 121 4.56 -14.07 7.20
N GLY A 122 4.23 -14.53 5.99
CA GLY A 122 5.14 -14.58 4.83
C GLY A 122 4.83 -13.54 3.76
N ILE A 123 5.41 -13.74 2.57
CA ILE A 123 5.05 -13.00 1.36
C ILE A 123 3.55 -13.09 1.12
N LYS A 124 2.94 -11.92 0.88
CA LYS A 124 1.52 -11.77 0.58
C LYS A 124 1.36 -11.33 -0.84
N ASP A 125 0.22 -11.69 -1.40
CA ASP A 125 -0.18 -11.21 -2.69
C ASP A 125 -0.49 -9.69 -2.66
N PRO A 126 -0.70 -9.07 -3.82
CA PRO A 126 -0.94 -7.63 -3.91
C PRO A 126 -2.27 -7.15 -3.30
N TRP A 127 -3.14 -8.07 -2.90
CA TRP A 127 -4.38 -7.80 -2.18
C TRP A 127 -4.25 -8.06 -0.66
N GLY A 128 -3.13 -8.64 -0.22
CA GLY A 128 -2.78 -8.86 1.18
C GLY A 128 -3.11 -10.27 1.68
N HIS A 129 -3.49 -11.19 0.79
CA HIS A 129 -3.80 -12.57 1.11
C HIS A 129 -2.54 -13.46 0.99
N PRO A 130 -2.47 -14.58 1.74
CA PRO A 130 -1.38 -15.53 1.60
C PRO A 130 -1.46 -16.28 0.25
N TYR A 131 -0.31 -16.69 -0.27
CA TYR A 131 -0.25 -17.63 -1.37
C TYR A 131 -0.51 -19.04 -0.89
N TYR A 132 -1.27 -19.80 -1.68
CA TYR A 132 -1.56 -21.20 -1.44
C TYR A 132 -0.69 -22.08 -2.32
N TYR A 133 -0.26 -23.21 -1.75
CA TYR A 133 0.43 -24.27 -2.45
C TYR A 133 -0.30 -25.58 -2.19
N ASP A 134 -0.40 -26.42 -3.21
CA ASP A 134 -0.87 -27.79 -3.06
C ASP A 134 -0.21 -28.71 -4.10
N LEU A 135 -0.16 -30.00 -3.80
CA LEU A 135 0.31 -31.03 -4.72
C LEU A 135 -0.88 -31.55 -5.54
N VAL A 136 -0.71 -31.58 -6.86
CA VAL A 136 -1.70 -32.19 -7.75
C VAL A 136 -1.49 -33.69 -7.73
N LYS A 137 -2.55 -34.43 -7.38
CA LYS A 137 -2.54 -35.89 -7.31
C LYS A 137 -3.51 -36.49 -8.33
N ASP A 138 -3.16 -37.63 -8.90
CA ASP A 138 -4.06 -38.43 -9.72
C ASP A 138 -5.12 -39.17 -8.86
N SER A 139 -6.04 -39.89 -9.50
CA SER A 139 -7.06 -40.69 -8.81
C SER A 139 -6.49 -41.83 -7.95
N ASN A 140 -5.22 -42.17 -8.12
CA ASN A 140 -4.51 -43.21 -7.37
C ASN A 140 -3.69 -42.62 -6.22
N GLY A 141 -3.70 -41.29 -6.03
CA GLY A 141 -2.95 -40.58 -5.01
C GLY A 141 -1.48 -40.29 -5.34
N ASN A 142 -1.03 -40.59 -6.57
CA ASN A 142 0.32 -40.26 -7.01
C ASN A 142 0.44 -38.77 -7.32
N VAL A 143 1.52 -38.15 -6.88
CA VAL A 143 1.80 -36.74 -7.18
C VAL A 143 2.20 -36.60 -8.64
N THR A 144 1.40 -35.87 -9.42
CA THR A 144 1.64 -35.60 -10.84
C THR A 144 2.15 -34.18 -11.09
N GLY A 145 1.99 -33.27 -10.13
CA GLY A 145 2.34 -31.87 -10.28
C GLY A 145 2.20 -31.08 -8.98
N TYR A 146 2.31 -29.76 -9.10
CA TYR A 146 2.00 -28.82 -8.04
C TYR A 146 1.21 -27.64 -8.60
N ILE A 147 0.54 -26.92 -7.70
CA ILE A 147 -0.15 -25.69 -8.02
C ILE A 147 0.15 -24.63 -6.96
N ILE A 148 0.36 -23.40 -7.41
CA ILE A 148 0.48 -22.21 -6.55
C ILE A 148 -0.60 -21.22 -6.95
N ILE A 149 -1.34 -20.69 -5.98
CA ILE A 149 -2.48 -19.80 -6.18
C ILE A 149 -2.33 -18.54 -5.33
N SER A 150 -2.53 -17.37 -5.94
CA SER A 150 -2.96 -16.15 -5.25
C SER A 150 -4.48 -16.07 -5.38
N PRO A 151 -5.21 -15.94 -4.27
CA PRO A 151 -6.68 -15.96 -4.24
C PRO A 151 -7.32 -14.67 -4.78
N GLY A 152 -6.55 -13.85 -5.50
CA GLY A 152 -7.07 -12.66 -6.17
C GLY A 152 -7.64 -11.60 -5.22
N LYS A 153 -8.66 -10.90 -5.71
CA LYS A 153 -9.21 -9.70 -5.08
C LYS A 153 -10.22 -10.03 -3.98
N ASP A 154 -10.92 -11.15 -4.10
CA ASP A 154 -11.92 -11.60 -3.14
C ASP A 154 -11.33 -12.44 -2.00
N GLY A 155 -10.08 -12.90 -2.16
CA GLY A 155 -9.39 -13.69 -1.15
C GLY A 155 -9.92 -15.11 -1.04
N GLN A 156 -10.68 -15.59 -2.04
CA GLN A 156 -11.23 -16.94 -2.08
C GLN A 156 -10.56 -17.74 -3.20
N PRO A 157 -9.72 -18.73 -2.90
CA PRO A 157 -9.06 -19.48 -3.97
C PRO A 157 -10.04 -20.41 -4.69
N ASN A 158 -9.67 -20.82 -5.90
CA ASN A 158 -10.39 -21.63 -6.88
C ASN A 158 -11.51 -20.91 -7.65
N ASN A 159 -11.31 -19.63 -7.96
CA ASN A 159 -12.28 -18.80 -8.67
C ASN A 159 -11.69 -18.14 -9.94
N SER A 160 -12.45 -17.26 -10.58
CA SER A 160 -12.03 -16.61 -11.84
C SER A 160 -11.03 -15.47 -11.70
N ASP A 161 -10.87 -14.86 -10.51
CA ASP A 161 -9.96 -13.74 -10.28
C ASP A 161 -8.62 -14.16 -9.67
N ASP A 162 -8.46 -15.44 -9.39
CA ASP A 162 -7.19 -16.05 -9.01
C ASP A 162 -6.09 -15.80 -10.03
N VAL A 163 -4.87 -15.72 -9.51
CA VAL A 163 -3.66 -15.87 -10.31
C VAL A 163 -3.01 -17.19 -9.89
N TYR A 164 -2.77 -18.07 -10.84
CA TYR A 164 -2.20 -19.38 -10.54
C TYR A 164 -1.10 -19.78 -11.52
N THR A 165 -0.28 -20.71 -11.09
CA THR A 165 0.72 -21.38 -11.92
C THR A 165 0.79 -22.86 -11.54
N THR A 166 1.14 -23.70 -12.50
CA THR A 166 1.42 -25.13 -12.25
C THR A 166 2.82 -25.46 -12.77
N ASP A 167 3.22 -26.73 -12.64
CA ASP A 167 4.40 -27.30 -13.31
C ASP A 167 4.38 -27.00 -14.83
N SER A 168 3.24 -27.23 -15.49
CA SER A 168 3.11 -27.15 -16.95
C SER A 168 2.61 -25.79 -17.46
N VAL A 169 2.08 -24.93 -16.59
CA VAL A 169 1.45 -23.65 -16.97
C VAL A 169 2.22 -22.49 -16.37
N GLN A 170 2.49 -21.45 -17.16
CA GLN A 170 3.08 -20.19 -16.69
C GLN A 170 2.06 -19.38 -15.87
N PRO A 171 2.49 -18.47 -14.98
CA PRO A 171 1.56 -17.68 -14.18
C PRO A 171 0.50 -17.00 -15.05
N THR A 172 -0.77 -17.31 -14.78
CA THR A 172 -1.93 -16.81 -15.53
C THR A 172 -3.05 -16.42 -14.58
N VAL A 173 -3.92 -15.51 -15.05
CA VAL A 173 -5.16 -15.16 -14.33
C VAL A 173 -6.28 -16.10 -14.77
N GLY A 174 -7.10 -16.55 -13.83
CA GLY A 174 -8.30 -17.34 -14.09
C GLY A 174 -8.48 -18.47 -13.10
N GLN A 175 -9.48 -19.31 -13.36
CA GLN A 175 -9.76 -20.47 -12.53
C GLN A 175 -8.81 -21.64 -12.88
N PRO A 176 -8.12 -22.24 -11.91
CA PRO A 176 -7.34 -23.43 -12.15
C PRO A 176 -8.23 -24.65 -12.41
N ALA A 177 -7.76 -25.57 -13.25
CA ALA A 177 -8.45 -26.83 -13.52
C ALA A 177 -8.45 -27.78 -12.30
N THR A 178 -7.50 -27.59 -11.39
CA THR A 178 -7.37 -28.36 -10.15
C THR A 178 -7.68 -27.46 -8.96
N THR A 179 -8.61 -27.91 -8.12
CA THR A 179 -9.01 -27.20 -6.90
C THR A 179 -8.03 -27.50 -5.76
N ILE A 180 -7.56 -26.47 -5.05
CA ILE A 180 -6.80 -26.67 -3.80
C ILE A 180 -7.72 -27.04 -2.64
N ASP A 181 -7.27 -27.94 -1.76
CA ASP A 181 -8.02 -28.30 -0.56
C ASP A 181 -7.83 -27.25 0.56
N GLN A 182 -8.81 -26.35 0.68
CA GLN A 182 -8.83 -25.29 1.69
C GLN A 182 -9.00 -25.82 3.13
N THR A 183 -9.44 -27.07 3.33
CA THR A 183 -9.72 -27.60 4.68
C THR A 183 -8.47 -27.84 5.53
N SER A 184 -7.28 -27.86 4.91
CA SER A 184 -6.00 -28.00 5.61
C SER A 184 -5.39 -26.69 6.13
N ALA A 185 -5.84 -25.52 5.64
CA ALA A 185 -5.30 -24.21 6.06
C ALA A 185 -6.07 -23.57 7.22
N ALA A 186 -7.32 -24.00 7.48
CA ALA A 186 -8.13 -23.51 8.59
C ALA A 186 -7.69 -24.06 9.97
N ALA A 187 -6.89 -25.13 10.00
CA ALA A 187 -6.44 -25.77 11.24
C ALA A 187 -5.25 -25.07 11.92
N SER A 188 -4.57 -24.13 11.24
CA SER A 188 -3.41 -23.41 11.79
C SER A 188 -3.75 -22.04 12.39
N ALA A 189 -5.05 -21.72 12.56
CA ALA A 189 -5.53 -20.45 13.12
C ALA A 189 -6.25 -20.60 14.48
N GLN A 190 -6.08 -21.73 15.18
CA GLN A 190 -6.59 -21.93 16.55
C GLN A 190 -5.46 -22.23 17.53
#